data_AF-A0A2D4TKQ5-F1
#
_entry.id   AF-A0A2D4TKQ5-F1
#
_cell.length_a   1.000
_cell.length_b   1.000
_cell.length_c   1.000
_cell.angle_alpha   90.00
_cell.angle_beta   90.00
_cell.angle_gamma   90.00
#
_symmetry.space_group_name_H-M   'P 1'
#
loop_
_entity.id
_entity.type
_entity.pdbx_description
1 polymer ?
#
loop_
_entity_poly.entity_id
_entity_poly.type
_entity_poly.pdbx_seq_one_letter_code
_entity_poly.pdbx_strand_id
1 'polypeptide(L)'
;MDKKVLKSSTDNENLNSEPIQSLGSLRQNLANLLQLSVKYYRLTTGESQNELAEKSGCWHITMNGSTPRAYMLERYMDPKRIPKNPNWAIVLKTSNWVLEECPENQPLKTEIMRVKDSIEQSIILK
;
A
#
# COMPACT_ATOMS: atom_id res chain seq x y z
N MET A 1 26.62 36.84 -29.57
CA MET A 1 25.35 36.72 -28.83
C MET A 1 24.92 35.28 -28.90
N ASP A 2 25.51 34.55 -27.97
CA ASP A 2 25.56 33.10 -27.85
C ASP A 2 24.25 32.54 -27.32
N LYS A 3 23.71 31.50 -27.97
CA LYS A 3 23.09 30.37 -27.27
C LYS A 3 23.49 29.06 -27.94
N LYS A 4 24.27 28.29 -27.18
CA LYS A 4 24.87 26.99 -27.45
C LYS A 4 23.89 25.95 -28.00
N VAL A 5 24.37 25.21 -28.98
CA VAL A 5 24.06 23.79 -29.18
C VAL A 5 24.58 23.01 -27.96
N LEU A 6 23.72 22.25 -27.29
CA LEU A 6 24.14 21.06 -26.53
C LEU A 6 23.25 19.89 -26.94
N LYS A 7 23.90 18.86 -27.45
CA LYS A 7 23.40 17.50 -27.64
C LYS A 7 24.12 16.64 -26.60
N SER A 8 23.38 15.91 -25.77
CA SER A 8 23.85 14.76 -24.99
C SER A 8 22.62 13.86 -24.82
N SER A 9 22.52 12.75 -25.56
CA SER A 9 23.15 11.45 -25.28
C SER A 9 22.72 10.90 -23.93
N THR A 10 22.04 9.75 -24.01
CA THR A 10 21.99 8.62 -23.07
C THR A 10 22.63 8.87 -21.72
N ASP A 11 21.86 8.63 -20.66
CA ASP A 11 22.24 7.63 -19.66
C ASP A 11 20.97 7.01 -19.06
N ASN A 12 20.90 5.68 -19.21
CA ASN A 12 20.20 4.78 -18.31
C ASN A 12 20.75 5.00 -16.89
N GLU A 13 20.00 4.53 -15.89
CA GLU A 13 20.28 4.56 -14.45
C GLU A 13 19.36 5.57 -13.74
N ASN A 14 18.50 5.16 -12.80
CA ASN A 14 18.87 4.27 -11.73
C ASN A 14 17.64 3.52 -11.18
N LEU A 15 17.51 2.25 -11.59
CA LEU A 15 16.85 1.20 -10.80
C LEU A 15 17.76 0.91 -9.60
N ASN A 16 17.93 1.89 -8.72
CA ASN A 16 18.58 1.63 -7.44
C ASN A 16 17.55 0.93 -6.57
N SER A 17 17.64 -0.39 -6.62
CA SER A 17 17.27 -1.32 -5.58
C SER A 17 17.61 -0.73 -4.22
N GLU A 18 16.62 -0.11 -3.59
CA GLU A 18 16.66 0.06 -2.14
C GLU A 18 16.82 -1.34 -1.54
N PRO A 19 17.73 -1.51 -0.58
CA PRO A 19 18.12 -2.84 -0.13
C PRO A 19 16.90 -3.59 0.42
N ILE A 20 16.88 -4.90 0.28
CA ILE A 20 15.93 -5.78 0.99
C ILE A 20 16.26 -5.65 2.49
N GLN A 21 15.75 -4.61 3.14
CA GLN A 21 16.27 -4.16 4.41
C GLN A 21 15.20 -4.33 5.49
N SER A 22 15.49 -5.29 6.39
CA SER A 22 14.90 -5.44 7.73
C SER A 22 13.39 -5.70 7.74
N LEU A 23 12.96 -6.81 8.35
CA LEU A 23 11.56 -6.97 8.71
C LEU A 23 11.20 -5.84 9.67
N GLY A 24 10.59 -4.78 9.15
CA GLY A 24 10.23 -3.60 9.92
C GLY A 24 9.36 -3.98 11.12
N SER A 25 9.23 -3.07 12.08
CA SER A 25 8.23 -3.17 13.15
C SER A 25 6.86 -3.56 12.57
N LEU A 26 6.00 -4.19 13.39
CA LEU A 26 4.64 -4.57 12.94
C LEU A 26 3.91 -3.43 12.24
N ARG A 27 4.08 -2.18 12.70
CA ARG A 27 3.51 -0.98 12.06
C ARG A 27 4.05 -0.75 10.65
N GLN A 28 5.34 -0.94 10.41
CA GLN A 28 5.94 -0.81 9.07
C GLN A 28 5.40 -1.89 8.13
N ASN A 29 5.30 -3.14 8.59
CA ASN A 29 4.76 -4.21 7.76
C ASN A 29 3.27 -4.00 7.45
N LEU A 30 2.47 -3.59 8.44
CA LEU A 30 1.05 -3.25 8.24
C LEU A 30 0.86 -2.08 7.27
N ALA A 31 1.65 -1.01 7.41
CA ALA A 31 1.59 0.11 6.49
C ALA A 31 1.98 -0.31 5.07
N ASN A 32 3.06 -1.08 4.92
CA ASN A 32 3.50 -1.60 3.64
C ASN A 32 2.42 -2.47 2.97
N LEU A 33 1.83 -3.42 3.71
CA LEU A 33 0.76 -4.27 3.19
C LEU A 33 -0.45 -3.46 2.72
N LEU A 34 -0.88 -2.47 3.51
CA LEU A 34 -2.01 -1.62 3.14
C LEU A 34 -1.70 -0.75 1.91
N GLN A 35 -0.51 -0.16 1.85
CA GLN A 35 -0.07 0.64 0.70
C GLN A 35 -0.01 -0.19 -0.58
N LEU A 36 0.54 -1.41 -0.50
CA LEU A 36 0.57 -2.35 -1.64
C LEU A 36 -0.85 -2.71 -2.09
N SER A 37 -1.74 -3.00 -1.15
CA SER A 37 -3.15 -3.32 -1.44
C SER A 37 -3.87 -2.14 -2.12
N VAL A 38 -3.72 -0.91 -1.61
CA VAL A 38 -4.27 0.30 -2.22
C VAL A 38 -3.69 0.56 -3.61
N LYS A 39 -2.38 0.36 -3.78
CA LYS A 39 -1.70 0.53 -5.08
C LYS A 39 -2.22 -0.47 -6.10
N TYR A 40 -2.33 -1.74 -5.71
CA TYR A 40 -2.84 -2.79 -6.59
C TYR A 40 -4.28 -2.50 -7.00
N TYR A 41 -5.15 -2.17 -6.05
CA TYR A 41 -6.54 -1.77 -6.31
C TYR A 41 -6.65 -0.59 -7.29
N ARG A 42 -5.86 0.47 -7.09
CA ARG A 42 -5.86 1.64 -7.99
C ARG A 42 -5.44 1.28 -9.41
N LEU A 43 -4.42 0.43 -9.55
CA LEU A 43 -3.90 0.02 -10.85
C LEU A 43 -4.90 -0.86 -11.62
N THR A 44 -5.72 -1.64 -10.92
CA THR A 44 -6.66 -2.58 -11.54
C THR A 44 -8.03 -1.95 -11.82
N THR A 45 -8.51 -1.08 -10.94
CA THR A 45 -9.87 -0.52 -11.02
C THR A 45 -9.91 0.93 -11.51
N GLY A 46 -8.80 1.68 -11.36
CA GLY A 46 -8.78 3.14 -11.56
C GLY A 46 -9.41 3.94 -10.42
N GLU A 47 -9.91 3.29 -9.37
CA GLU A 47 -10.60 3.93 -8.26
C GLU A 47 -9.65 4.27 -7.10
N SER A 48 -10.06 5.21 -6.25
CA SER A 48 -9.20 5.68 -5.16
C SER A 48 -9.28 4.77 -3.93
N GLN A 49 -8.52 5.14 -2.90
CA GLN A 49 -8.56 4.42 -1.61
C GLN A 49 -9.89 4.64 -0.86
N ASN A 50 -10.62 5.71 -1.15
CA ASN A 50 -11.91 5.97 -0.50
C ASN A 50 -12.95 4.97 -1.03
N GLU A 51 -12.96 4.71 -2.33
CA GLU A 51 -13.80 3.67 -2.93
C GLU A 51 -13.39 2.28 -2.46
N LEU A 52 -12.08 2.00 -2.32
CA LEU A 52 -11.63 0.76 -1.69
C LEU A 52 -12.18 0.62 -0.27
N ALA A 53 -12.07 1.66 0.55
CA ALA A 53 -12.58 1.67 1.91
C ALA A 53 -14.09 1.45 1.99
N GLU A 54 -14.84 2.10 1.09
CA GLU A 54 -16.29 1.98 0.98
C GLU A 54 -16.71 0.58 0.53
N LYS A 55 -16.18 0.09 -0.59
CA LYS A 55 -16.56 -1.19 -1.19
C LYS A 55 -16.11 -2.40 -0.38
N SER A 56 -14.91 -2.35 0.21
CA SER A 56 -14.43 -3.44 1.09
C SER A 56 -15.19 -3.51 2.42
N GLY A 57 -15.88 -2.44 2.81
CA GLY A 57 -16.51 -2.31 4.13
C GLY A 57 -15.54 -2.40 5.31
N CYS A 58 -14.23 -2.40 5.06
CA CYS A 58 -13.22 -2.60 6.09
C CYS A 58 -13.01 -1.33 6.91
N TRP A 59 -13.22 -0.15 6.33
CA TRP A 59 -12.86 1.13 6.92
C TRP A 59 -14.07 2.06 7.01
N HIS A 60 -14.15 2.81 8.11
CA HIS A 60 -15.19 3.82 8.26
C HIS A 60 -14.98 4.99 7.28
N ILE A 61 -16.05 5.36 6.58
CA ILE A 61 -16.11 6.53 5.70
C ILE A 61 -16.73 7.69 6.46
N THR A 62 -16.04 8.83 6.46
CA THR A 62 -16.53 10.09 7.02
C THR A 62 -16.69 11.11 5.91
N MET A 63 -17.77 11.88 5.93
CA MET A 63 -17.98 12.97 4.99
C MET A 63 -17.19 14.21 5.43
N ASN A 64 -16.30 14.69 4.55
CA ASN A 64 -15.64 15.98 4.70
C ASN A 64 -16.26 16.95 3.67
N GLY A 65 -17.29 17.67 4.10
CA GLY A 65 -18.19 18.37 3.18
C GLY A 65 -18.91 17.38 2.27
N SER A 66 -18.69 17.49 0.97
CA SER A 66 -19.22 16.57 -0.06
C SER A 66 -18.26 15.43 -0.42
N THR A 67 -17.08 15.34 0.20
CA THR A 67 -16.05 14.35 -0.16
C THR A 67 -15.99 13.22 0.87
N PRO A 68 -16.21 11.96 0.49
CA PRO A 68 -16.00 10.82 1.39
C PRO A 68 -14.52 10.62 1.68
N ARG A 69 -14.17 10.36 2.95
CA ARG A 69 -12.79 10.16 3.41
C ARG A 69 -12.66 8.95 4.33
N ALA A 70 -11.69 8.11 4.01
CA ALA A 70 -11.27 6.98 4.83
C ALA A 70 -10.10 7.35 5.76
N TYR A 71 -10.33 8.22 6.75
CA TYR A 71 -9.26 8.76 7.61
C TYR A 71 -8.42 7.70 8.33
N MET A 72 -9.03 6.60 8.75
CA MET A 72 -8.32 5.52 9.43
C MET A 72 -7.47 4.69 8.46
N LEU A 73 -7.92 4.49 7.22
CA LEU A 73 -7.11 3.88 6.16
C LEU A 73 -5.87 4.75 5.91
N GLU A 74 -6.06 6.06 5.72
CA GLU A 74 -4.97 7.02 5.53
C GLU A 74 -3.98 7.04 6.70
N ARG A 75 -4.49 6.93 7.92
CA ARG A 75 -3.66 6.80 9.13
C ARG A 75 -2.83 5.51 9.10
N TYR A 76 -3.42 4.39 8.69
CA TYR A 76 -2.74 3.09 8.64
C TYR A 76 -1.75 2.96 7.49
N MET A 77 -1.85 3.80 6.46
CA MET A 77 -0.81 3.88 5.43
C MET A 77 0.45 4.62 5.89
N ASP A 78 0.47 5.26 7.06
CA ASP A 78 1.68 5.87 7.61
C ASP A 78 2.09 5.12 8.90
N PRO A 79 3.24 4.40 8.90
CA PRO A 79 3.64 3.60 10.05
C PRO A 79 3.84 4.43 11.33
N LYS A 80 4.14 5.73 11.21
CA LYS A 80 4.30 6.63 12.37
C LYS A 80 2.97 6.99 13.02
N ARG A 81 1.86 6.90 12.27
CA ARG A 81 0.51 7.28 12.73
C ARG A 81 -0.32 6.08 13.17
N ILE A 82 0.17 4.85 12.98
CA ILE A 82 -0.49 3.63 13.48
C ILE A 82 -0.45 3.60 15.02
N PRO A 83 -1.57 3.27 15.70
CA PRO A 83 -1.63 3.11 17.16
C PRO A 83 -0.59 2.14 17.73
N LYS A 84 -0.31 2.22 19.04
CA LYS A 84 0.65 1.31 19.71
C LYS A 84 0.20 -0.15 19.68
N ASN A 85 -1.11 -0.35 19.84
CA ASN A 85 -1.75 -1.65 19.67
C ASN A 85 -2.55 -1.60 18.36
N PRO A 86 -1.93 -1.92 17.21
CA PRO A 86 -2.61 -1.86 15.93
C PRO A 86 -3.72 -2.91 15.86
N ASN A 87 -4.85 -2.53 15.26
CA ASN A 87 -5.79 -3.52 14.75
C ASN A 87 -5.18 -4.07 13.45
N TRP A 88 -4.47 -5.19 13.53
CA TRP A 88 -3.83 -5.81 12.36
C TRP A 88 -4.87 -6.51 11.46
N ALA A 89 -5.97 -6.99 12.05
CA ALA A 89 -6.98 -7.78 11.33
C ALA A 89 -7.68 -6.96 10.23
N ILE A 90 -7.92 -5.66 10.46
CA ILE A 90 -8.50 -4.77 9.43
C ILE A 90 -7.60 -4.65 8.19
N VAL A 91 -6.27 -4.68 8.35
CA VAL A 91 -5.31 -4.63 7.25
C VAL A 91 -5.31 -5.94 6.49
N LEU A 92 -5.29 -7.08 7.19
CA LEU A 92 -5.36 -8.41 6.57
C LEU A 92 -6.69 -8.62 5.81
N LYS A 93 -7.81 -8.19 6.38
CA LYS A 93 -9.12 -8.22 5.71
C LYS A 93 -9.12 -7.38 4.44
N THR A 94 -8.53 -6.19 4.49
CA THR A 94 -8.42 -5.33 3.31
C THR A 94 -7.55 -5.97 2.24
N SER A 95 -6.40 -6.55 2.59
CA SER A 95 -5.54 -7.21 1.61
C SER A 95 -6.22 -8.44 0.99
N ASN A 96 -6.92 -9.25 1.78
CA ASN A 96 -7.64 -10.41 1.26
C ASN A 96 -8.74 -10.00 0.28
N TRP A 97 -9.54 -9.00 0.66
CA TRP A 97 -10.57 -8.46 -0.23
C TRP A 97 -9.98 -7.96 -1.55
N VAL A 98 -8.85 -7.23 -1.51
CA VAL A 98 -8.16 -6.78 -2.72
C VAL A 98 -7.63 -7.95 -3.56
N LEU A 99 -7.05 -8.99 -2.92
CA LEU A 99 -6.54 -10.17 -3.61
C LEU A 99 -7.65 -10.99 -4.30
N GLU A 100 -8.87 -10.96 -3.76
CA GLU A 100 -10.07 -11.61 -4.29
C GLU A 100 -10.70 -10.80 -5.42
N GLU A 101 -10.82 -9.47 -5.25
CA GLU A 101 -11.52 -8.59 -6.20
C GLU A 101 -10.66 -8.21 -7.42
N CYS A 102 -9.32 -8.24 -7.30
CA CYS A 102 -8.41 -7.78 -8.35
C CYS A 102 -7.84 -8.92 -9.24
N PRO A 103 -7.58 -8.66 -10.55
CA PRO A 103 -7.11 -9.69 -11.50
C PRO A 103 -5.74 -10.30 -11.20
N GLU A 104 -5.59 -11.61 -11.41
CA GLU A 104 -4.43 -12.45 -11.02
C GLU A 104 -3.04 -11.98 -11.53
N ASN A 105 -2.95 -11.42 -12.73
CA ASN A 105 -1.67 -11.28 -13.47
C ASN A 105 -0.84 -10.02 -13.14
N GLN A 106 -0.79 -9.60 -11.87
CA GLN A 106 -0.02 -8.42 -11.45
C GLN A 106 1.10 -8.81 -10.47
N PRO A 107 2.36 -8.41 -10.70
CA PRO A 107 3.48 -8.67 -9.76
C PRO A 107 3.20 -8.22 -8.32
N LEU A 108 2.35 -7.20 -8.14
CA LEU A 108 1.92 -6.72 -6.84
C LEU A 108 1.14 -7.78 -6.05
N LYS A 109 0.38 -8.65 -6.72
CA LYS A 109 -0.40 -9.72 -6.05
C LYS A 109 0.53 -10.63 -5.26
N THR A 110 1.62 -11.09 -5.89
CA THR A 110 2.63 -11.93 -5.26
C THR A 110 3.31 -11.24 -4.06
N GLU A 111 3.64 -9.96 -4.18
CA GLU A 111 4.26 -9.22 -3.07
C GLU A 111 3.27 -9.00 -1.91
N ILE A 112 1.99 -8.71 -2.19
CA ILE A 112 0.94 -8.61 -1.16
C ILE A 112 0.83 -9.93 -0.39
N MET A 113 0.78 -11.07 -1.09
CA MET A 113 0.72 -12.39 -0.46
C MET A 113 1.96 -12.64 0.42
N ARG A 114 3.17 -12.34 -0.09
CA ARG A 114 4.42 -12.51 0.66
C ARG A 114 4.45 -11.68 1.95
N VAL A 115 4.08 -10.39 1.89
CA VAL A 115 4.07 -9.50 3.06
C VAL A 115 2.98 -9.91 4.04
N LYS A 116 1.79 -10.28 3.55
CA LYS A 116 0.67 -10.79 4.37
C LYS A 116 1.11 -12.00 5.18
N ASP A 117 1.68 -13.00 4.52
CA ASP A 117 2.10 -14.25 5.18
C ASP A 117 3.19 -13.97 6.22
N SER A 118 4.14 -13.08 5.92
CA SER A 118 5.15 -12.67 6.90
C SER A 118 4.55 -11.99 8.14
N ILE A 119 3.48 -11.20 7.99
CA ILE A 119 2.78 -10.58 9.12
C ILE A 119 2.06 -11.63 9.95
N GLU A 120 1.31 -12.54 9.31
CA GLU A 120 0.59 -13.62 9.98
C GLU A 120 1.54 -14.50 10.81
N GLN A 121 2.69 -14.90 10.25
CA GLN A 121 3.71 -15.64 11.00
C GLN A 121 4.25 -14.84 12.19
N SER A 122 4.49 -13.54 12.01
CA SER A 122 4.98 -12.67 13.11
C SER A 122 3.98 -12.46 14.25
N ILE A 123 2.68 -12.63 13.97
CA ILE A 123 1.60 -12.54 14.95
C ILE A 123 1.46 -13.87 15.70
N ILE A 124 1.54 -15.00 15.00
CA ILE A 124 1.40 -16.35 15.59
C ILE A 124 2.58 -16.68 16.52
N LEU A 125 3.79 -16.23 16.18
CA LEU A 125 5.02 -16.52 16.92
C LEU A 125 5.25 -15.61 18.15
N LYS A 126 4.28 -14.78 18.52
CA LYS A 126 4.32 -13.91 19.71
C LYS A 126 3.33 -14.37 20.76
#